data_AF-A0A1Q7J3P0-F1
#
_entry.id   AF-A0A1Q7J3P0-F1
#
_cell.length_a   1.000
_cell.length_b   1.000
_cell.length_c   1.000
_cell.angle_alpha   90.00
_cell.angle_beta   90.00
_cell.angle_gamma   90.00
#
_symmetry.space_group_name_H-M   'P 1'
#
loop_
_entity.id
_entity.type
_entity.pdbx_description
1 polymer ?
#
loop_
_entity_poly.entity_id
_entity_poly.type
_entity_poly.pdbx_seq_one_letter_code
_entity_poly.pdbx_strand_id
1 'polypeptide(L)'
;MITPLIHRVLTREDLARLVAEIGRLDRAEARAAAQAVEAGAVDAVLDSPVALEAVRGQGGAPAAVPLPILWYVPVRAALRGRGVADVELADYAATLPVVFTTWRAVRTVARGETGIGVWWRYVASLPDGTVAQAEGAADVAALALWWAGCFPEWVARRAAGRGMLRAYVTFAAQALALAARILGGSGPVAPVAPFWARAAGAAEALHAALAEARRNYLGRDVHSAEQRLERFLARLN
;
A
#
# COMPACT_ATOMS: atom_id res chain seq x y z
N MET A 1 3.36 -14.78 -0.05
CA MET A 1 4.23 -13.60 0.12
C MET A 1 3.87 -12.50 -0.87
N ILE A 2 3.28 -11.40 -0.40
CA ILE A 2 3.02 -10.19 -1.20
C ILE A 2 4.33 -9.44 -1.45
N THR A 3 4.66 -9.15 -2.72
CA THR A 3 5.88 -8.42 -3.11
C THR A 3 5.55 -7.06 -3.73
N PRO A 4 6.50 -6.10 -3.73
CA PRO A 4 6.32 -4.84 -4.44
C PRO A 4 6.01 -5.08 -5.93
N LEU A 5 4.89 -4.56 -6.43
CA LEU A 5 4.45 -4.85 -7.81
C LEU A 5 4.10 -3.63 -8.66
N ILE A 6 3.95 -2.43 -8.09
CA ILE A 6 3.36 -1.29 -8.83
C ILE A 6 4.15 -0.96 -10.10
N HIS A 7 5.45 -0.68 -10.02
CA HIS A 7 6.23 -0.39 -11.23
C HIS A 7 6.27 -1.54 -12.24
N ARG A 8 6.07 -2.77 -11.79
CA ARG A 8 6.07 -3.95 -12.67
C ARG A 8 4.77 -4.09 -13.46
N VAL A 9 3.67 -3.54 -12.97
CA VAL A 9 2.35 -3.64 -13.61
C VAL A 9 1.91 -2.35 -14.31
N LEU A 10 2.58 -1.22 -14.06
CA LEU A 10 2.28 0.02 -14.75
C LEU A 10 2.64 -0.09 -16.24
N THR A 11 1.66 0.19 -17.07
CA THR A 11 1.82 0.26 -18.52
C THR A 11 1.98 1.71 -19.00
N ARG A 12 2.44 1.87 -20.25
CA ARG A 12 2.50 3.19 -20.89
C ARG A 12 1.11 3.83 -21.03
N GLU A 13 0.07 3.02 -21.21
CA GLU A 13 -1.31 3.51 -21.26
C GLU A 13 -1.76 4.07 -19.91
N ASP A 14 -1.41 3.39 -18.81
CA ASP A 14 -1.71 3.86 -17.44
C ASP A 14 -1.07 5.24 -17.18
N LEU A 15 0.19 5.40 -17.59
CA LEU A 15 0.92 6.67 -17.46
C LEU A 15 0.31 7.75 -18.36
N ALA A 16 -0.13 7.43 -19.58
CA ALA A 16 -0.82 8.37 -20.45
C ALA A 16 -2.13 8.88 -19.83
N ARG A 17 -2.89 8.01 -19.13
CA ARG A 17 -4.09 8.42 -18.38
C ARG A 17 -3.74 9.41 -17.27
N LEU A 18 -2.66 9.16 -16.52
CA LEU A 18 -2.19 10.12 -15.50
C LEU A 18 -1.79 11.47 -16.11
N VAL A 19 -1.03 11.46 -17.22
CA VAL A 19 -0.66 12.68 -17.94
C VAL A 19 -1.89 13.45 -18.41
N ALA A 20 -2.94 12.76 -18.86
CA ALA A 20 -4.19 13.40 -19.25
C ALA A 20 -4.89 14.08 -18.06
N GLU A 21 -4.91 13.45 -16.88
CA GLU A 21 -5.45 14.07 -15.65
C GLU A 21 -4.62 15.27 -15.19
N ILE A 22 -3.28 15.18 -15.26
CA ILE A 22 -2.39 16.33 -15.03
C ILE A 22 -2.76 17.47 -15.99
N GLY A 23 -3.02 17.16 -17.26
CA GLY A 23 -3.37 18.17 -18.28
C GLY A 23 -4.70 18.88 -18.07
N ARG A 24 -5.61 18.29 -17.28
CA ARG A 24 -6.85 18.96 -16.85
C ARG A 24 -6.58 20.02 -15.78
N LEU A 25 -5.51 19.86 -15.00
CA LEU A 25 -5.07 20.84 -14.01
C LEU A 25 -4.13 21.87 -14.64
N ASP A 26 -3.11 21.40 -15.35
CA ASP A 26 -2.06 22.22 -15.96
C ASP A 26 -1.52 21.57 -17.24
N ARG A 27 -1.71 22.26 -18.37
CA ARG A 27 -1.26 21.79 -19.69
C ARG A 27 0.26 21.84 -19.88
N ALA A 28 0.96 22.75 -19.21
CA ALA A 28 2.42 22.83 -19.29
C ALA A 28 3.06 21.65 -18.56
N GLU A 29 2.57 21.36 -17.35
CA GLU A 29 2.99 20.21 -16.55
C GLU A 29 2.68 18.88 -17.26
N ALA A 30 1.55 18.76 -17.96
CA ALA A 30 1.26 17.57 -18.74
C ALA A 30 2.24 17.35 -19.90
N ARG A 31 2.69 18.43 -20.57
CA ARG A 31 3.71 18.30 -21.62
C ARG A 31 5.05 17.86 -21.04
N ALA A 32 5.45 18.42 -19.90
CA ALA A 32 6.67 18.01 -19.21
C ALA A 32 6.59 16.55 -18.74
N ALA A 33 5.46 16.15 -18.16
CA ALA A 33 5.21 14.78 -17.74
C ALA A 33 5.23 13.79 -18.92
N ALA A 34 4.61 14.14 -20.06
CA ALA A 34 4.67 13.31 -21.27
C ALA A 34 6.12 13.09 -21.73
N GLN A 35 6.93 14.16 -21.79
CA GLN A 35 8.35 14.07 -22.16
C GLN A 35 9.13 13.20 -21.18
N ALA A 36 8.86 13.32 -19.88
CA ALA A 36 9.50 12.48 -18.86
C ALA A 36 9.14 11.00 -19.01
N VAL A 37 7.89 10.65 -19.30
CA VAL A 37 7.48 9.26 -19.59
C VAL A 37 8.21 8.71 -20.81
N GLU A 38 8.28 9.48 -21.91
CA GLU A 38 9.02 9.08 -23.11
C GLU A 38 10.52 8.85 -22.86
N ALA A 39 11.10 9.66 -21.97
CA ALA A 39 12.50 9.53 -21.55
C ALA A 39 12.73 8.41 -20.51
N GLY A 40 11.70 7.69 -20.09
CA GLY A 40 11.77 6.66 -19.05
C GLY A 40 11.87 7.19 -17.61
N ALA A 41 11.72 8.50 -17.40
CA ALA A 41 11.75 9.15 -16.09
C ALA A 41 10.39 9.06 -15.37
N VAL A 42 9.85 7.85 -15.25
CA VAL A 42 8.52 7.57 -14.69
C VAL A 42 8.38 8.06 -13.25
N ASP A 43 9.39 7.82 -12.41
CA ASP A 43 9.38 8.25 -11.01
C ASP A 43 9.24 9.77 -10.87
N ALA A 44 9.83 10.56 -11.78
CA ALA A 44 9.72 12.01 -11.74
C ALA A 44 8.27 12.48 -11.96
N VAL A 45 7.51 11.75 -12.77
CA VAL A 45 6.09 12.00 -13.00
C VAL A 45 5.26 11.60 -11.78
N LEU A 46 5.50 10.40 -11.24
CA LEU A 46 4.77 9.86 -10.10
C LEU A 46 5.05 10.61 -8.78
N ASP A 47 6.25 11.18 -8.62
CA ASP A 47 6.65 12.00 -7.47
C ASP A 47 6.16 13.46 -7.58
N SER A 48 5.61 13.88 -8.73
CA SER A 48 5.26 15.28 -8.96
C SER A 48 4.07 15.72 -8.08
N PRO A 49 4.11 16.92 -7.47
CA PRO A 49 2.98 17.46 -6.71
C PRO A 49 1.71 17.58 -7.55
N VAL A 50 1.85 17.87 -8.84
CA VAL A 50 0.71 18.00 -9.76
C VAL A 50 0.09 16.65 -10.06
N ALA A 51 0.87 15.56 -10.14
CA ALA A 51 0.32 14.21 -10.20
C ALA A 51 -0.48 13.88 -8.93
N LEU A 52 -0.01 14.26 -7.74
CA LEU A 52 -0.75 14.05 -6.50
C LEU A 52 -2.13 14.73 -6.53
N GLU A 53 -2.18 15.99 -6.94
CA GLU A 53 -3.44 16.72 -7.06
C GLU A 53 -4.33 16.15 -8.17
N ALA A 54 -3.73 15.76 -9.31
CA ALA A 54 -4.45 15.12 -10.41
C ALA A 54 -5.13 13.84 -9.93
N VAL A 55 -4.41 12.99 -9.22
CA VAL A 55 -4.90 11.69 -8.72
C VAL A 55 -5.99 11.86 -7.65
N ARG A 56 -5.87 12.87 -6.78
CA ARG A 56 -6.94 13.24 -5.82
C ARG A 56 -8.25 13.62 -6.50
N GLY A 57 -8.18 14.10 -7.74
CA GLY A 57 -9.33 14.46 -8.56
C GLY A 57 -9.97 15.79 -8.15
N GLN A 58 -10.93 16.25 -8.94
CA GLN A 58 -11.73 17.45 -8.65
C GLN A 58 -13.20 17.09 -8.42
N GLY A 59 -13.87 17.79 -7.51
CA GLY A 59 -15.33 17.68 -7.34
C GLY A 59 -15.83 16.44 -6.59
N GLY A 60 -15.00 15.81 -5.77
CA GLY A 60 -15.44 14.76 -4.81
C GLY A 60 -15.40 13.31 -5.32
N ALA A 61 -14.86 13.07 -6.53
CA ALA A 61 -14.57 11.75 -7.06
C ALA A 61 -13.07 11.62 -7.41
N PRO A 62 -12.46 10.42 -7.23
CA PRO A 62 -11.08 10.17 -7.68
C PRO A 62 -10.95 10.36 -9.20
N ALA A 63 -9.73 10.67 -9.65
CA ALA A 63 -9.43 10.75 -11.08
C ALA A 63 -9.60 9.40 -11.79
N ALA A 64 -9.83 9.44 -13.10
CA ALA A 64 -10.05 8.26 -13.93
C ALA A 64 -8.72 7.56 -14.30
N VAL A 65 -7.89 7.31 -13.29
CA VAL A 65 -6.60 6.60 -13.41
C VAL A 65 -6.69 5.21 -12.79
N PRO A 66 -5.90 4.24 -13.26
CA PRO A 66 -5.86 2.89 -12.70
C PRO A 66 -5.62 2.85 -11.18
N LEU A 67 -6.14 1.81 -10.53
CA LEU A 67 -6.02 1.60 -9.07
C LEU A 67 -4.55 1.62 -8.56
N PRO A 68 -3.56 1.04 -9.27
CA PRO A 68 -2.15 1.19 -8.90
C PRO A 68 -1.70 2.65 -8.76
N ILE A 69 -2.06 3.53 -9.70
CA ILE A 69 -1.70 4.96 -9.67
C ILE A 69 -2.42 5.68 -8.54
N LEU A 70 -3.72 5.38 -8.33
CA LEU A 70 -4.52 5.96 -7.25
C LEU A 70 -3.87 5.75 -5.86
N TRP A 71 -3.27 4.58 -5.63
CA TRP A 71 -2.62 4.28 -4.36
C TRP A 71 -1.16 4.67 -4.33
N TYR A 72 -0.40 4.44 -5.40
CA TYR A 72 1.03 4.68 -5.42
C TYR A 72 1.37 6.16 -5.23
N VAL A 73 0.79 7.06 -6.02
CA VAL A 73 1.16 8.48 -5.99
C VAL A 73 0.95 9.11 -4.59
N PRO A 74 -0.20 8.95 -3.91
CA PRO A 74 -0.37 9.48 -2.57
C PRO A 74 0.47 8.78 -1.50
N VAL A 75 0.67 7.46 -1.58
CA VAL A 75 1.55 6.73 -0.65
C VAL A 75 2.98 7.23 -0.78
N ARG A 76 3.46 7.37 -2.03
CA ARG A 76 4.79 7.85 -2.36
C ARG A 76 5.01 9.28 -1.85
N ALA A 77 4.08 10.19 -2.11
CA ALA A 77 4.13 11.54 -1.58
C ALA A 77 4.16 11.57 -0.04
N ALA A 78 3.34 10.73 0.61
CA ALA A 78 3.28 10.65 2.07
C ALA A 78 4.56 10.07 2.70
N LEU A 79 5.21 9.09 2.06
CA LEU A 79 6.50 8.54 2.48
C LEU A 79 7.63 9.55 2.31
N ARG A 80 7.69 10.23 1.15
CA ARG A 80 8.68 11.29 0.89
C ARG A 80 8.57 12.44 1.89
N GLY A 81 7.34 12.87 2.23
CA GLY A 81 7.10 13.86 3.28
C GLY A 81 7.55 13.44 4.68
N ARG A 82 7.84 12.15 4.88
CA ARG A 82 8.39 11.57 6.11
C ARG A 82 9.88 11.21 5.99
N GLY A 83 10.55 11.64 4.91
CA GLY A 83 11.96 11.34 4.66
C GLY A 83 12.25 9.93 4.13
N VAL A 84 11.22 9.16 3.75
CA VAL A 84 11.39 7.82 3.18
C VAL A 84 11.36 7.92 1.65
N ALA A 85 12.53 7.84 1.04
CA ALA A 85 12.71 7.93 -0.42
C ALA A 85 12.77 6.56 -1.14
N ASP A 86 12.78 5.45 -0.39
CA ASP A 86 12.85 4.09 -0.94
C ASP A 86 11.61 3.79 -1.81
N VAL A 87 11.84 3.59 -3.11
CA VAL A 87 10.81 3.32 -4.12
C VAL A 87 10.17 1.94 -3.89
N GLU A 88 10.97 0.95 -3.51
CA GLU A 88 10.50 -0.43 -3.30
C GLU A 88 9.54 -0.50 -2.09
N LEU A 89 9.79 0.29 -1.05
CA LEU A 89 8.88 0.45 0.09
C LEU A 89 7.57 1.16 -0.28
N ALA A 90 7.64 2.16 -1.17
CA ALA A 90 6.44 2.82 -1.69
C ALA A 90 5.59 1.87 -2.54
N ASP A 91 6.24 1.09 -3.42
CA ASP A 91 5.59 0.04 -4.20
C ASP A 91 4.92 -0.99 -3.31
N TYR A 92 5.64 -1.48 -2.29
CA TYR A 92 5.09 -2.44 -1.36
C TYR A 92 3.85 -1.91 -0.63
N ALA A 93 3.93 -0.71 -0.07
CA ALA A 93 2.79 -0.10 0.62
C ALA A 93 1.59 0.07 -0.33
N ALA A 94 1.79 0.60 -1.53
CA ALA A 94 0.72 0.79 -2.52
C ALA A 94 0.19 -0.54 -3.08
N THR A 95 0.98 -1.60 -3.07
CA THR A 95 0.57 -2.95 -3.47
C THR A 95 -0.50 -3.51 -2.54
N LEU A 96 -0.38 -3.27 -1.22
CA LEU A 96 -1.30 -3.83 -0.22
C LEU A 96 -2.78 -3.55 -0.54
N PRO A 97 -3.23 -2.29 -0.72
CA PRO A 97 -4.61 -2.01 -1.05
C PRO A 97 -5.00 -2.55 -2.44
N VAL A 98 -4.12 -2.56 -3.44
CA VAL A 98 -4.41 -3.11 -4.77
C VAL A 98 -4.71 -4.61 -4.68
N VAL A 99 -3.86 -5.37 -4.01
CA VAL A 99 -4.04 -6.81 -3.81
C VAL A 99 -5.26 -7.10 -2.95
N PHE A 100 -5.39 -6.46 -1.78
CA PHE A 100 -6.44 -6.83 -0.83
C PHE A 100 -7.85 -6.31 -1.20
N THR A 101 -7.97 -5.29 -2.06
CA THR A 101 -9.28 -4.87 -2.61
C THR A 101 -9.78 -5.79 -3.72
N THR A 102 -8.86 -6.39 -4.49
CA THR A 102 -9.19 -7.34 -5.57
C THR A 102 -9.38 -8.77 -5.06
N TRP A 103 -8.88 -9.07 -3.86
CA TRP A 103 -9.00 -10.41 -3.26
C TRP A 103 -10.34 -10.62 -2.52
N ARG A 104 -11.25 -11.35 -3.18
CA ARG A 104 -12.59 -11.68 -2.68
C ARG A 104 -12.60 -12.37 -1.30
N ALA A 105 -11.53 -13.09 -0.92
CA ALA A 105 -11.40 -13.78 0.37
C ALA A 105 -11.21 -12.86 1.59
N VAL A 106 -10.67 -11.65 1.39
CA VAL A 106 -10.46 -10.67 2.46
C VAL A 106 -11.78 -10.15 3.03
N ARG A 107 -12.84 -10.12 2.20
CA ARG A 107 -14.21 -9.82 2.66
C ARG A 107 -14.72 -10.84 3.68
N THR A 108 -14.21 -12.08 3.67
CA THR A 108 -14.55 -13.14 4.63
C THR A 108 -13.69 -13.05 5.90
N VAL A 109 -12.40 -12.73 5.75
CA VAL A 109 -11.47 -12.46 6.87
C VAL A 109 -11.93 -11.24 7.69
N ALA A 110 -12.48 -10.21 7.04
CA ALA A 110 -13.12 -9.07 7.72
C ALA A 110 -14.35 -9.43 8.56
N ARG A 111 -14.96 -10.60 8.33
CA ARG A 111 -16.22 -11.05 8.96
C ARG A 111 -16.05 -12.11 10.06
N GLY A 112 -14.84 -12.65 10.28
CA GLY A 112 -14.57 -13.73 11.24
C GLY A 112 -13.80 -13.32 12.51
N GLU A 113 -13.41 -14.31 13.33
CA GLU A 113 -12.46 -14.15 14.45
C GLU A 113 -11.07 -13.79 13.91
N THR A 114 -10.84 -12.51 13.67
CA THR A 114 -9.59 -12.02 13.09
C THR A 114 -8.93 -10.97 13.98
N GLY A 115 -7.64 -11.18 14.21
CA GLY A 115 -6.82 -10.40 15.12
C GLY A 115 -5.41 -10.96 15.23
N ILE A 116 -4.49 -10.13 15.71
CA ILE A 116 -3.06 -10.45 15.83
C ILE A 116 -2.81 -11.82 16.46
N GLY A 117 -3.57 -12.20 17.50
CA GLY A 117 -3.38 -13.48 18.18
C GLY A 117 -3.61 -14.71 17.31
N VAL A 118 -4.58 -14.67 16.39
CA VAL A 118 -4.83 -15.77 15.44
C VAL A 118 -3.70 -15.85 14.42
N TRP A 119 -3.27 -14.70 13.90
CA TRP A 119 -2.19 -14.62 12.92
C TRP A 119 -0.85 -15.07 13.50
N TRP A 120 -0.56 -14.70 14.74
CA TRP A 120 0.62 -15.19 15.45
C TRP A 120 0.58 -16.71 15.62
N ARG A 121 -0.54 -17.28 16.06
CA ARG A 121 -0.69 -18.75 16.18
C ARG A 121 -0.48 -19.46 14.84
N TYR A 122 -0.98 -18.88 13.75
CA TYR A 122 -0.74 -19.41 12.42
C TYR A 122 0.77 -19.43 12.09
N VAL A 123 1.48 -18.32 12.24
CA VAL A 123 2.93 -18.27 11.97
C VAL A 123 3.71 -19.22 12.88
N ALA A 124 3.35 -19.30 14.16
CA ALA A 124 3.97 -20.20 15.12
C ALA A 124 3.66 -21.69 14.88
N SER A 125 2.62 -22.01 14.10
CA SER A 125 2.31 -23.39 13.70
C SER A 125 3.15 -23.88 12.51
N LEU A 126 3.82 -22.96 11.80
CA LEU A 126 4.69 -23.31 10.68
C LEU A 126 6.05 -23.79 11.21
N PRO A 127 6.73 -24.72 10.50
CA PRO A 127 8.03 -25.22 10.95
C PRO A 127 9.06 -24.10 11.10
N ASP A 128 9.73 -24.06 12.25
CA ASP A 128 10.66 -23.00 12.61
C ASP A 128 11.84 -22.88 11.65
N GLY A 129 12.19 -21.64 11.29
CA GLY A 129 13.34 -21.34 10.44
C GLY A 129 13.16 -21.69 8.96
N THR A 130 11.94 -22.04 8.53
CA THR A 130 11.67 -22.38 7.12
C THR A 130 11.22 -21.18 6.29
N VAL A 131 11.43 -21.26 4.97
CA VAL A 131 10.88 -20.29 4.01
C VAL A 131 9.36 -20.15 4.18
N ALA A 132 8.64 -21.24 4.44
CA ALA A 132 7.20 -21.19 4.70
C ALA A 132 6.85 -20.30 5.92
N GLN A 133 7.61 -20.41 7.02
CA GLN A 133 7.44 -19.53 8.18
C GLN A 133 7.73 -18.07 7.83
N ALA A 134 8.76 -17.80 7.03
CA ALA A 134 9.10 -16.45 6.59
C ALA A 134 8.01 -15.83 5.70
N GLU A 135 7.52 -16.58 4.71
CA GLU A 135 6.44 -16.14 3.82
C GLU A 135 5.14 -15.90 4.60
N GLY A 136 4.80 -16.82 5.51
CA GLY A 136 3.65 -16.67 6.40
C GLY A 136 3.75 -15.42 7.29
N ALA A 137 4.94 -15.15 7.84
CA ALA A 137 5.21 -13.95 8.63
C ALA A 137 5.06 -12.67 7.80
N ALA A 138 5.59 -12.65 6.57
CA ALA A 138 5.45 -11.51 5.66
C ALA A 138 3.98 -11.26 5.25
N ASP A 139 3.20 -12.32 5.00
CA ASP A 139 1.79 -12.21 4.61
C ASP A 139 0.91 -11.70 5.76
N VAL A 140 1.11 -12.18 7.00
CA VAL A 140 0.35 -11.64 8.15
C VAL A 140 0.76 -10.20 8.49
N ALA A 141 2.02 -9.82 8.23
CA ALA A 141 2.46 -8.44 8.38
C ALA A 141 1.80 -7.52 7.36
N ALA A 142 1.73 -7.95 6.09
CA ALA A 142 1.01 -7.23 5.04
C ALA A 142 -0.46 -7.02 5.40
N LEU A 143 -1.12 -8.06 5.91
CA LEU A 143 -2.50 -7.99 6.38
C LEU A 143 -2.66 -7.00 7.56
N ALA A 144 -1.74 -7.05 8.53
CA ALA A 144 -1.75 -6.14 9.68
C ALA A 144 -1.54 -4.67 9.27
N LEU A 145 -0.58 -4.39 8.37
CA LEU A 145 -0.35 -3.05 7.82
C LEU A 145 -1.55 -2.54 7.03
N TRP A 146 -2.18 -3.40 6.24
CA TRP A 146 -3.38 -3.03 5.49
C TRP A 146 -4.56 -2.70 6.41
N TRP A 147 -4.83 -3.50 7.44
CA TRP A 147 -5.88 -3.21 8.44
C TRP A 147 -5.60 -1.92 9.21
N ALA A 148 -4.37 -1.78 9.74
CA ALA A 148 -3.96 -0.60 10.49
C ALA A 148 -3.94 0.66 9.62
N GLY A 149 -3.48 0.55 8.38
CA GLY A 149 -3.35 1.66 7.43
C GLY A 149 -4.69 2.08 6.84
N CYS A 150 -5.43 1.15 6.24
CA CYS A 150 -6.65 1.44 5.48
C CYS A 150 -7.91 1.52 6.37
N PHE A 151 -7.95 0.77 7.49
CA PHE A 151 -9.12 0.70 8.39
C PHE A 151 -8.80 0.88 9.89
N PRO A 152 -7.98 1.87 10.30
CA PRO A 152 -7.61 2.11 11.69
C PRO A 152 -8.81 2.31 12.63
N GLU A 153 -9.94 2.87 12.18
CA GLU A 153 -11.15 2.99 13.02
C GLU A 153 -11.76 1.63 13.37
N TRP A 154 -11.64 0.65 12.49
CA TRP A 154 -12.10 -0.72 12.77
C TRP A 154 -11.19 -1.39 13.80
N VAL A 155 -9.87 -1.26 13.58
CA VAL A 155 -8.84 -1.77 14.52
C VAL A 155 -8.99 -1.15 15.91
N ALA A 156 -9.22 0.16 16.00
CA ALA A 156 -9.38 0.86 17.26
C ALA A 156 -10.69 0.52 18.00
N ARG A 157 -11.80 0.27 17.27
CA ARG A 157 -13.11 -0.08 17.85
C ARG A 157 -13.16 -1.49 18.41
N ARG A 158 -12.45 -2.45 17.80
CA ARG A 158 -12.54 -3.87 18.17
C ARG A 158 -11.78 -4.21 19.46
N ALA A 159 -10.87 -3.36 19.93
CA ALA A 159 -10.07 -3.68 21.12
C ALA A 159 -9.49 -2.44 21.85
N ALA A 160 -10.27 -1.85 22.77
CA ALA A 160 -9.75 -0.94 23.82
C ALA A 160 -8.94 0.31 23.35
N GLY A 161 -9.19 0.85 22.14
CA GLY A 161 -8.72 2.19 21.73
C GLY A 161 -7.37 2.26 20.99
N ARG A 162 -6.68 3.41 21.06
CA ARG A 162 -5.46 3.71 20.27
C ARG A 162 -4.30 2.72 20.50
N GLY A 163 -4.26 2.04 21.64
CA GLY A 163 -3.23 1.05 21.95
C GLY A 163 -3.18 -0.11 20.96
N MET A 164 -4.31 -0.49 20.37
CA MET A 164 -4.35 -1.59 19.43
C MET A 164 -3.86 -1.26 18.03
N LEU A 165 -4.02 -0.01 17.59
CA LEU A 165 -3.41 0.41 16.32
C LEU A 165 -1.89 0.27 16.41
N ARG A 166 -1.30 0.70 17.54
CA ARG A 166 0.12 0.50 17.81
C ARG A 166 0.49 -0.97 17.85
N ALA A 167 -0.32 -1.81 18.49
CA ALA A 167 -0.08 -3.26 18.54
C ALA A 167 -0.02 -3.90 17.14
N TYR A 168 -0.91 -3.50 16.21
CA TYR A 168 -0.90 -3.99 14.83
C TYR A 168 0.37 -3.58 14.07
N VAL A 169 0.79 -2.32 14.21
CA VAL A 169 2.00 -1.82 13.57
C VAL A 169 3.25 -2.49 14.15
N THR A 170 3.31 -2.65 15.48
CA THR A 170 4.41 -3.38 16.14
C THR A 170 4.44 -4.85 15.72
N PHE A 171 3.29 -5.53 15.66
CA PHE A 171 3.20 -6.90 15.18
C PHE A 171 3.70 -7.02 13.73
N ALA A 172 3.28 -6.12 12.84
CA ALA A 172 3.76 -6.11 11.47
C ALA A 172 5.28 -5.94 11.41
N ALA A 173 5.85 -4.97 12.13
CA ALA A 173 7.29 -4.76 12.19
C ALA A 173 8.04 -6.03 12.65
N GLN A 174 7.55 -6.69 13.71
CA GLN A 174 8.15 -7.91 14.24
C GLN A 174 8.05 -9.10 13.27
N ALA A 175 6.91 -9.26 12.60
CA ALA A 175 6.71 -10.32 11.63
C ALA A 175 7.56 -10.11 10.36
N LEU A 176 7.74 -8.87 9.89
CA LEU A 176 8.68 -8.54 8.81
C LEU A 176 10.14 -8.80 9.22
N ALA A 177 10.51 -8.44 10.46
CA ALA A 177 11.85 -8.72 10.99
C ALA A 177 12.11 -10.22 11.12
N LEU A 178 11.09 -11.01 11.51
CA LEU A 178 11.14 -12.47 11.53
C LEU A 178 11.38 -13.03 10.12
N ALA A 179 10.62 -12.57 9.13
CA ALA A 179 10.81 -12.96 7.74
C ALA A 179 12.24 -12.64 7.24
N ALA A 180 12.72 -11.42 7.51
CA ALA A 180 14.07 -10.98 7.16
C ALA A 180 15.15 -11.89 7.79
N ARG A 181 15.01 -12.22 9.07
CA ARG A 181 15.95 -13.07 9.80
C ARG A 181 16.01 -14.48 9.24
N ILE A 182 14.86 -15.10 8.99
CA ILE A 182 14.78 -16.46 8.44
C ILE A 182 15.38 -16.49 7.04
N LEU A 183 14.97 -15.57 6.16
CA LEU A 183 15.46 -15.51 4.78
C LEU A 183 16.95 -15.16 4.70
N GLY A 184 17.45 -14.33 5.63
CA GLY A 184 18.87 -14.00 5.73
C GLY A 184 19.75 -15.19 6.14
N GLY A 185 19.20 -16.15 6.88
CA GLY A 185 19.85 -17.43 7.19
C GLY A 185 19.68 -18.52 6.12
N SER A 186 18.83 -18.29 5.11
CA SER A 186 18.38 -19.32 4.16
C SER A 186 18.96 -19.11 2.75
N GLY A 187 20.22 -19.52 2.54
CA GLY A 187 20.83 -19.74 1.20
C GLY A 187 20.34 -18.82 0.04
N PRO A 188 19.94 -19.35 -1.13
CA PRO A 188 19.75 -18.58 -2.38
C PRO A 188 18.61 -17.54 -2.39
N VAL A 189 17.84 -17.39 -1.30
CA VAL A 189 16.78 -16.36 -1.14
C VAL A 189 17.25 -15.15 -0.32
N ALA A 190 18.54 -15.14 0.07
CA ALA A 190 19.21 -14.03 0.73
C ALA A 190 18.99 -12.63 0.10
N PRO A 191 18.80 -12.45 -1.23
CA PRO A 191 18.60 -11.12 -1.82
C PRO A 191 17.33 -10.40 -1.36
N VAL A 192 16.32 -11.13 -0.86
CA VAL A 192 15.02 -10.56 -0.44
C VAL A 192 15.03 -10.16 1.06
N ALA A 193 15.93 -10.74 1.86
CA ALA A 193 16.04 -10.44 3.28
C ALA A 193 16.31 -8.95 3.60
N PRO A 194 17.19 -8.22 2.85
CA PRO A 194 17.41 -6.79 3.06
C PRO A 194 16.14 -5.96 2.89
N PHE A 195 15.26 -6.31 1.94
CA PHE A 195 14.00 -5.60 1.75
C PHE A 195 13.10 -5.73 2.99
N TRP A 196 12.92 -6.95 3.50
CA TRP A 196 12.07 -7.19 4.66
C TRP A 196 12.60 -6.51 5.93
N ALA A 197 13.92 -6.44 6.10
CA ALA A 197 14.53 -5.69 7.20
C ALA A 197 14.24 -4.18 7.09
N ARG A 198 14.35 -3.60 5.89
CA ARG A 198 13.99 -2.18 5.66
C ARG A 198 12.50 -1.93 5.89
N ALA A 199 11.63 -2.83 5.40
CA ALA A 199 10.19 -2.73 5.60
C ALA A 199 9.80 -2.83 7.08
N ALA A 200 10.46 -3.71 7.85
CA ALA A 200 10.30 -3.81 9.30
C ALA A 200 10.65 -2.49 10.00
N GLY A 201 11.81 -1.91 9.66
CA GLY A 201 12.26 -0.62 10.22
C GLY A 201 11.37 0.56 9.81
N ALA A 202 10.73 0.49 8.65
CA ALA A 202 9.84 1.53 8.12
C ALA A 202 8.35 1.32 8.45
N ALA A 203 7.97 0.29 9.23
CA ALA A 203 6.58 -0.11 9.42
C ALA A 203 5.66 1.04 9.90
N GLU A 204 6.13 1.92 10.78
CA GLU A 204 5.37 3.11 11.21
C GLU A 204 5.15 4.10 10.06
N ALA A 205 6.17 4.35 9.23
CA ALA A 205 6.06 5.23 8.07
C ALA A 205 5.14 4.62 7.00
N LEU A 206 5.23 3.31 6.74
CA LEU A 206 4.33 2.58 5.83
C LEU A 206 2.88 2.67 6.29
N HIS A 207 2.62 2.40 7.57
CA HIS A 207 1.30 2.56 8.17
C HIS A 207 0.78 4.00 8.03
N ALA A 208 1.59 4.99 8.38
CA ALA A 208 1.19 6.39 8.33
C ALA A 208 0.92 6.85 6.88
N ALA A 209 1.71 6.40 5.90
CA ALA A 209 1.50 6.70 4.50
C ALA A 209 0.21 6.08 3.96
N LEU A 210 -0.10 4.82 4.33
CA LEU A 210 -1.39 4.19 4.01
C LEU A 210 -2.56 4.94 4.65
N ALA A 211 -2.43 5.30 5.93
CA ALA A 211 -3.46 6.04 6.66
C ALA A 211 -3.67 7.46 6.14
N GLU A 212 -2.65 8.06 5.52
CA GLU A 212 -2.72 9.34 4.80
C GLU A 212 -3.41 9.16 3.44
N ALA A 213 -2.86 8.27 2.60
CA ALA A 213 -3.33 8.02 1.24
C ALA A 213 -4.80 7.63 1.21
N ARG A 214 -5.23 6.80 2.18
CA ARG A 214 -6.63 6.42 2.28
C ARG A 214 -7.55 7.61 2.50
N ARG A 215 -7.13 8.72 3.12
CA ARG A 215 -8.07 9.82 3.43
C ARG A 215 -8.68 10.41 2.16
N ASN A 216 -7.92 10.35 1.07
CA ASN A 216 -8.36 10.77 -0.26
C ASN A 216 -9.53 9.89 -0.76
N TYR A 217 -9.64 8.64 -0.31
CA TYR A 217 -10.54 7.63 -0.92
C TYR A 217 -11.52 6.93 0.05
N LEU A 218 -11.14 6.77 1.31
CA LEU A 218 -11.83 6.01 2.37
C LEU A 218 -12.21 6.88 3.60
N GLY A 219 -12.33 8.20 3.44
CA GLY A 219 -12.43 9.19 4.53
C GLY A 219 -13.55 9.01 5.58
N ARG A 220 -13.48 9.85 6.65
CA ARG A 220 -14.23 9.67 7.92
C ARG A 220 -15.76 9.83 7.85
N ASP A 221 -16.32 10.67 6.98
CA ASP A 221 -17.74 10.67 6.60
C ASP A 221 -17.99 11.64 5.43
N VAL A 222 -18.44 11.17 4.25
CA VAL A 222 -19.00 12.00 3.15
C VAL A 222 -19.77 11.08 2.17
N HIS A 223 -21.03 10.71 2.46
CA HIS A 223 -21.84 9.80 1.61
C HIS A 223 -21.09 8.54 1.15
N SER A 224 -20.96 7.62 2.12
CA SER A 224 -20.21 6.35 2.18
C SER A 224 -18.93 6.22 1.33
N ALA A 225 -17.81 6.03 2.02
CA ALA A 225 -16.51 5.64 1.44
C ALA A 225 -16.61 4.43 0.48
N GLU A 226 -17.55 3.53 0.74
CA GLU A 226 -17.92 2.41 -0.13
C GLU A 226 -18.32 2.91 -1.52
N GLN A 227 -19.16 3.96 -1.62
CA GLN A 227 -19.60 4.50 -2.90
C GLN A 227 -18.50 5.16 -3.73
N ARG A 228 -17.41 5.70 -3.17
CA ARG A 228 -16.34 6.30 -4.00
C ARG A 228 -15.48 5.24 -4.65
N LEU A 229 -15.04 4.26 -3.87
CA LEU A 229 -14.28 3.14 -4.40
C LEU A 229 -15.17 2.26 -5.29
N GLU A 230 -16.42 1.97 -4.91
CA GLU A 230 -17.35 1.20 -5.74
C GLU A 230 -17.73 1.91 -7.03
N ARG A 231 -18.03 3.23 -7.01
CA ARG A 231 -18.28 3.99 -8.26
C ARG A 231 -17.05 4.00 -9.17
N PHE A 232 -15.86 4.03 -8.59
CA PHE A 232 -14.62 3.95 -9.35
C PHE A 232 -14.38 2.55 -9.92
N LEU A 233 -14.47 1.50 -9.10
CA LEU A 233 -14.33 0.11 -9.52
C LEU A 233 -15.38 -0.26 -10.58
N ALA A 234 -16.60 0.28 -10.49
CA ALA A 234 -17.65 0.09 -11.49
C ALA A 234 -17.35 0.78 -12.84
N ARG A 235 -16.45 1.78 -12.88
CA ARG A 235 -16.00 2.44 -14.13
C ARG A 235 -14.78 1.78 -14.77
N LEU A 236 -14.10 0.90 -14.03
CA LEU A 236 -12.95 0.13 -14.54
C LEU A 236 -13.36 -1.19 -15.20
N ASN A 237 -14.61 -1.64 -15.00
CA ASN A 237 -15.25 -2.74 -15.73
C ASN A 237 -16.09 -2.19 -16.89
#